data_AF-A0AAW7A5T2-F1
#
_entry.id   AF-A0AAW7A5T2-F1
#
_cell.length_a   1.000
_cell.length_b   1.000
_cell.length_c   1.000
_cell.angle_alpha   90.00
_cell.angle_beta   90.00
_cell.angle_gamma   90.00
#
_symmetry.space_group_name_H-M   'P 1'
#
loop_
_entity.id
_entity.type
_entity.pdbx_description
1 polymer ?
#
loop_
_entity_poly.entity_id
_entity_poly.type
_entity_poly.pdbx_seq_one_letter_code
_entity_poly.pdbx_strand_id
1 'polypeptide(L)'
;MAKLNAYFGEYGGQYVPQILVPALEQLEQAFIDAQEDPEFRSEFMTLLQEYAGRPTALTLTRNLTKGTKTKLYLKREDLLHGGAHKTNQV
;
A
#
# COMPACT_ATOMS: atom_id res chain seq x y z
N MET A 1 19.64 -14.33 -5.65
CA MET A 1 19.77 -12.97 -6.23
C MET A 1 18.36 -12.40 -6.31
N ALA A 2 18.18 -11.15 -5.87
CA ALA A 2 16.87 -10.49 -5.87
C ALA A 2 16.25 -10.51 -7.28
N LYS A 3 14.99 -10.95 -7.36
CA LYS A 3 14.21 -11.07 -8.60
C LYS A 3 13.65 -9.73 -9.03
N LEU A 4 13.35 -8.86 -8.08
CA LEU A 4 12.98 -7.47 -8.29
C LEU A 4 14.21 -6.58 -8.04
N ASN A 5 14.23 -5.42 -8.68
CA ASN A 5 15.28 -4.45 -8.40
C ASN A 5 15.10 -3.92 -6.98
N ALA A 6 16.03 -4.29 -6.09
CA ALA A 6 16.02 -3.85 -4.70
C ALA A 6 16.41 -2.37 -4.51
N TYR A 7 16.87 -1.69 -5.57
CA TYR A 7 17.34 -0.30 -5.52
C TYR A 7 16.46 0.64 -6.34
N PHE A 8 16.29 1.86 -5.81
CA PHE A 8 15.75 3.03 -6.50
C PHE A 8 16.86 4.08 -6.61
N GLY A 9 17.62 4.02 -7.71
CA GLY A 9 18.85 4.80 -7.84
C GLY A 9 19.92 4.32 -6.85
N GLU A 10 20.47 5.23 -6.05
CA GLU A 10 21.46 4.89 -5.01
C GLU A 10 20.84 4.41 -3.68
N TYR A 11 19.51 4.52 -3.52
CA TYR A 11 18.81 4.20 -2.28
C TYR A 11 18.13 2.82 -2.36
N GLY A 12 18.05 2.10 -1.24
CA GLY A 12 17.41 0.78 -1.15
C GLY A 12 18.41 -0.32 -0.80
N GLY A 13 18.25 -1.49 -1.41
CA GLY A 13 19.03 -2.69 -1.11
C GLY A 13 18.52 -3.46 0.12
N GLN A 14 19.25 -4.52 0.48
CA GLN A 14 18.94 -5.40 1.61
C GLN A 14 20.17 -5.50 2.53
N TYR A 15 20.44 -4.44 3.28
CA TYR A 15 21.57 -4.35 4.22
C TYR A 15 21.25 -5.03 5.55
N VAL A 16 21.18 -6.36 5.54
CA VAL A 16 20.79 -7.19 6.69
C VAL A 16 21.87 -8.24 7.01
N PRO A 17 21.89 -8.81 8.23
CA PRO A 17 22.72 -9.96 8.54
C PRO A 17 22.51 -11.12 7.57
N GLN A 18 23.58 -11.85 7.24
CA GLN A 18 23.55 -12.95 6.26
C GLN A 18 22.49 -14.03 6.58
N ILE A 19 22.21 -14.24 7.86
CA ILE A 19 21.20 -15.21 8.33
C ILE A 19 19.77 -14.84 7.89
N LEU A 20 19.48 -13.56 7.60
CA LEU A 20 18.18 -13.09 7.15
C LEU A 20 18.00 -13.13 5.63
N VAL A 21 19.09 -13.26 4.87
CA VAL A 21 19.03 -13.26 3.38
C VAL A 21 18.09 -14.35 2.85
N PRO A 22 18.13 -15.61 3.32
CA PRO A 22 17.22 -16.65 2.81
C PRO A 22 15.74 -16.33 3.05
N ALA A 23 15.41 -15.69 4.18
CA ALA A 23 14.03 -15.30 4.50
C ALA A 23 13.53 -14.18 3.56
N LEU A 24 14.38 -13.22 3.21
CA LEU A 24 14.04 -12.17 2.25
C LEU A 24 13.87 -12.71 0.83
N GLU A 25 14.72 -13.66 0.39
CA GLU A 25 14.57 -14.31 -0.91
C GLU A 25 13.27 -15.13 -1.00
N GLN A 26 12.91 -15.84 0.08
CA GLN A 26 11.65 -16.57 0.15
C GLN A 26 10.43 -15.64 0.10
N LEU A 27 10.48 -14.53 0.85
CA LEU A 27 9.40 -13.55 0.87
C LEU A 27 9.21 -12.88 -0.49
N GLU A 28 10.29 -12.48 -1.16
CA GLU A 28 10.23 -11.88 -2.50
C GLU A 28 9.60 -12.84 -3.52
N GLN A 29 10.01 -14.11 -3.49
CA GLN A 29 9.43 -15.14 -4.35
C GLN A 29 7.93 -15.28 -4.12
N ALA A 30 7.51 -15.48 -2.88
CA ALA A 30 6.10 -15.67 -2.54
C ALA A 30 5.27 -14.43 -2.90
N PHE A 31 5.82 -13.22 -2.74
CA PHE A 31 5.18 -11.99 -3.16
C PHE A 31 4.97 -11.94 -4.68
N ILE A 32 5.98 -12.30 -5.48
CA ILE A 32 5.87 -12.35 -6.95
C ILE A 32 4.78 -13.34 -7.37
N ASP A 33 4.77 -14.54 -6.78
CA ASP A 33 3.80 -15.58 -7.10
C ASP A 33 2.37 -15.13 -6.75
N ALA A 34 2.17 -14.53 -5.57
CA ALA A 34 0.87 -14.03 -5.12
C ALA A 34 0.36 -12.85 -5.97
N GLN A 35 1.25 -12.03 -6.52
CA GLN A 35 0.89 -10.93 -7.42
C GLN A 35 0.36 -11.42 -8.78
N GLU A 36 0.79 -12.60 -9.22
CA GLU A 36 0.31 -13.23 -10.46
C GLU A 36 -0.93 -14.11 -10.24
N ASP A 37 -1.19 -14.54 -9.01
CA ASP A 37 -2.36 -15.35 -8.62
C ASP A 37 -3.67 -14.54 -8.63
N PRO A 38 -4.65 -14.88 -9.51
CA PRO A 38 -5.95 -14.24 -9.53
C PRO A 38 -6.79 -14.47 -8.26
N GLU A 39 -6.65 -15.61 -7.59
CA GLU A 39 -7.41 -15.93 -6.38
C GLU A 39 -6.98 -15.03 -5.22
N PHE A 40 -5.67 -14.92 -4.99
CA PHE A 40 -5.09 -14.01 -4.01
C PHE A 40 -5.55 -12.56 -4.24
N ARG A 41 -5.48 -12.08 -5.49
CA ARG A 41 -5.92 -10.72 -5.84
C ARG A 41 -7.40 -10.51 -5.59
N SER A 42 -8.24 -11.50 -5.89
CA SER A 42 -9.68 -11.43 -5.66
C SER A 42 -10.00 -11.34 -4.16
N GLU A 43 -9.37 -12.18 -3.35
CA GLU A 43 -9.54 -12.17 -1.90
C GLU A 43 -9.07 -10.85 -1.29
N PHE A 44 -7.88 -10.38 -1.66
CA PHE A 44 -7.35 -9.11 -1.16
C PHE A 44 -8.27 -7.92 -1.51
N MET A 45 -8.77 -7.86 -2.75
CA MET A 45 -9.70 -6.81 -3.17
C MET A 45 -11.04 -6.89 -2.42
N THR A 46 -11.53 -8.10 -2.13
CA THR A 46 -12.75 -8.31 -1.33
C THR A 46 -12.54 -7.79 0.08
N LEU A 47 -11.42 -8.13 0.74
CA LEU A 47 -11.09 -7.62 2.07
C LEU A 47 -10.94 -6.11 2.10
N LEU A 48 -10.28 -5.51 1.09
CA LEU A 48 -10.18 -4.06 1.00
C LEU A 48 -11.56 -3.39 0.91
N GLN A 49 -12.51 -3.98 0.20
CA GLN A 49 -13.85 -3.41 0.02
C GLN A 49 -14.75 -3.65 1.24
N GLU A 50 -14.90 -4.91 1.63
CA GLU A 50 -15.91 -5.35 2.60
C GLU A 50 -15.45 -5.19 4.05
N TYR A 51 -14.14 -5.34 4.30
CA TYR A 51 -13.59 -5.22 5.66
C TYR A 51 -12.95 -3.85 5.89
N ALA A 52 -12.02 -3.43 5.04
CA ALA A 52 -11.30 -2.18 5.23
C ALA A 52 -12.12 -0.94 4.89
N GLY A 53 -13.19 -1.07 4.09
CA GLY A 53 -14.10 0.00 3.72
C GLY A 53 -13.66 0.83 2.52
N ARG A 54 -12.92 0.25 1.58
CA ARG A 54 -12.53 0.91 0.31
C ARG A 54 -13.67 0.87 -0.71
N PRO A 55 -13.73 1.82 -1.66
CA PRO A 55 -12.87 3.00 -1.79
C PRO A 55 -13.20 4.10 -0.77
N THR A 56 -12.17 4.79 -0.30
CA THR A 56 -12.35 5.97 0.56
C THR A 56 -12.75 7.21 -0.23
N ALA A 57 -13.59 8.04 0.37
CA ALA A 57 -14.08 9.27 -0.22
C ALA A 57 -12.96 10.29 -0.54
N LEU A 58 -13.24 11.19 -1.48
CA LEU A 58 -12.41 12.38 -1.77
C LEU A 58 -13.22 13.64 -1.42
N THR A 59 -12.95 14.25 -0.27
CA THR A 59 -13.79 15.35 0.26
C THR A 59 -13.26 16.72 -0.15
N LEU A 60 -14.08 17.52 -0.85
CA LEU A 60 -13.78 18.93 -1.16
C LEU A 60 -13.91 19.81 0.09
N THR A 61 -12.83 20.49 0.49
CA THR A 61 -12.79 21.31 1.70
C THR A 61 -13.17 22.77 1.45
N ARG A 62 -14.46 22.99 1.14
CA ARG A 62 -15.01 24.31 0.74
C ARG A 62 -14.64 25.48 1.67
N ASN A 63 -14.52 25.22 2.97
CA ASN A 63 -14.22 26.26 3.95
C ASN A 63 -12.73 26.62 4.01
N LEU A 64 -11.83 25.66 3.79
CA LEU A 64 -10.38 25.85 3.95
C LEU A 64 -9.77 26.71 2.85
N THR A 65 -10.37 26.72 1.66
CA THR A 65 -9.86 27.49 0.52
C THR A 65 -10.72 28.72 0.18
N LYS A 66 -11.60 29.14 1.10
CA LYS A 66 -12.50 30.28 0.90
C LYS A 66 -11.70 31.54 0.56
N GLY A 67 -12.09 32.25 -0.50
CA GLY A 67 -11.40 33.45 -0.97
C GLY A 67 -10.17 33.21 -1.84
N THR A 68 -9.82 31.95 -2.13
CA THR A 68 -8.73 31.58 -3.04
C THR A 68 -9.27 30.99 -4.34
N LYS A 69 -8.40 30.83 -5.35
CA LYS A 69 -8.71 30.08 -6.58
C LYS A 69 -8.43 28.57 -6.46
N THR A 70 -7.99 28.10 -5.30
CA THR A 70 -7.57 26.72 -5.07
C THR A 70 -8.74 25.82 -4.72
N LYS A 71 -8.80 24.63 -5.33
CA LYS A 71 -9.64 23.53 -4.87
C LYS A 71 -8.77 22.55 -4.08
N LEU A 72 -9.10 22.35 -2.81
CA LEU A 72 -8.42 21.38 -1.95
C LEU A 72 -9.34 20.18 -1.70
N TYR A 73 -8.80 18.99 -1.92
CA TYR A 73 -9.47 17.72 -1.65
C TYR A 73 -8.67 16.92 -0.63
N LEU A 74 -9.37 16.25 0.27
CA LEU A 74 -8.78 15.30 1.21
C LEU A 74 -9.12 13.88 0.77
N LYS A 75 -8.10 13.05 0.55
CA LYS A 75 -8.27 11.61 0.36
C LYS A 75 -8.47 10.97 1.73
N ARG A 76 -9.68 10.44 1.97
CA ARG A 76 -10.18 10.11 3.31
C ARG A 76 -9.70 8.74 3.82
N GLU A 77 -8.39 8.51 3.86
CA GLU A 77 -7.85 7.27 4.43
C GLU A 77 -8.10 7.13 5.95
N ASP A 78 -8.53 8.22 6.60
CA ASP A 78 -9.05 8.22 7.97
C ASP A 78 -10.35 7.43 8.14
N LEU A 79 -11.06 7.14 7.05
CA LEU A 79 -12.31 6.37 7.06
C LEU A 79 -12.10 4.85 6.93
N LEU A 80 -10.86 4.37 6.75
CA LEU A 80 -10.62 2.92 6.75
C LEU A 80 -10.97 2.34 8.11
N HIS A 81 -11.32 1.05 8.12
CA HIS A 81 -11.28 0.28 9.35
C HIS A 81 -9.89 0.40 10.02
N GLY A 82 -9.86 0.69 11.32
CA GLY A 82 -8.62 1.02 12.05
C GLY A 82 -8.18 2.49 11.97
N GLY A 83 -8.83 3.32 11.16
CA GLY A 83 -8.63 4.78 11.12
C GLY A 83 -7.35 5.27 10.43
N ALA A 84 -6.62 4.38 9.74
CA ALA A 84 -5.39 4.73 9.05
C ALA A 84 -5.18 3.91 7.78
N HIS A 85 -4.43 4.48 6.84
CA HIS A 85 -4.03 3.80 5.60
C HIS A 85 -3.16 2.55 5.83
N LYS A 86 -2.62 2.33 7.03
CA LYS A 86 -1.79 1.15 7.33
C LYS A 86 -2.57 -0.16 7.20
N THR A 87 -3.89 -0.14 7.39
CA THR A 87 -4.77 -1.33 7.22
C THR A 87 -4.67 -1.94 5.82
N ASN A 88 -4.23 -1.20 4.80
CA ASN A 88 -4.01 -1.77 3.46
C ASN A 88 -2.80 -2.73 3.39
N GLN A 89 -1.90 -2.70 4.38
CA GLN A 89 -0.61 -3.41 4.36
C GLN A 89 -0.28 -4.11 5.70
N VAL A 90 -1.16 -4.02 6.70
CA VAL A 90 -0.91 -4.57 8.04
C VAL A 90 -0.85 -6.09 8.02
#